data_AF-A0A1F3F7I8-F1
#
_entry.id   AF-A0A1F3F7I8-F1
#
_cell.length_a   1.000
_cell.length_b   1.000
_cell.length_c   1.000
_cell.angle_alpha   90.00
_cell.angle_beta   90.00
_cell.angle_gamma   90.00
#
_symmetry.space_group_name_H-M   'P 1'
#
loop_
_entity.id
_entity.type
_entity.pdbx_description
1 polymer ?
#
loop_
_entity_poly.entity_id
_entity_poly.type
_entity_poly.pdbx_seq_one_letter_code
_entity_poly.pdbx_strand_id
1 'polypeptide(L)'
;MKIMKTKIRTFIAMSALGIIGITNISATADNKKVFNAGIVAETEEVLNIESWMTEGIYWTSETKVSTFEAEKALEVEAWMTDESFWTSETSVNTVEAEEALEVESWMTDESLWN
;
A
#
# COMPACT_ATOMS: atom_id res chain seq x y z
N MET A 1 55.31 -8.52 59.26
CA MET A 1 55.21 -9.40 58.07
C MET A 1 53.77 -9.78 57.67
N LYS A 2 52.83 -10.01 58.61
CA LYS A 2 51.44 -10.46 58.31
C LYS A 2 50.62 -9.44 57.48
N ILE A 3 50.77 -8.14 57.79
CA ILE A 3 50.07 -7.03 57.09
C ILE A 3 50.49 -6.90 55.61
N MET A 4 51.76 -7.15 55.31
CA MET A 4 52.29 -7.06 53.95
C MET A 4 51.75 -8.18 53.05
N LYS A 5 51.55 -9.38 53.61
CA LYS A 5 50.94 -10.52 52.91
C LYS A 5 49.45 -10.30 52.63
N THR A 6 48.72 -9.58 53.48
CA THR A 6 47.30 -9.27 53.25
C THR A 6 47.13 -8.24 52.14
N LYS A 7 47.92 -7.15 52.15
CA LYS A 7 47.86 -6.11 51.11
C LYS A 7 48.19 -6.66 49.72
N ILE A 8 49.15 -7.57 49.62
CA ILE A 8 49.54 -8.18 48.33
C ILE A 8 48.45 -9.12 47.78
N ARG A 9 47.75 -9.86 48.64
CA ARG A 9 46.63 -10.73 48.22
C ARG A 9 45.43 -9.91 47.74
N THR A 10 45.14 -8.80 48.41
CA THR A 10 44.09 -7.87 47.99
C THR A 10 44.42 -7.21 46.65
N PHE A 11 45.68 -6.83 46.43
CA PHE A 11 46.12 -6.25 45.15
C PHE A 11 45.98 -7.24 43.98
N ILE A 12 46.41 -8.51 44.17
CA ILE A 12 46.28 -9.56 43.14
C ILE A 12 44.81 -9.82 42.77
N ALA A 13 43.90 -9.84 43.76
CA ALA A 13 42.47 -10.05 43.51
C ALA A 13 41.83 -8.91 42.69
N MET A 14 42.25 -7.67 42.94
CA MET A 14 41.79 -6.50 42.18
C MET A 14 42.27 -6.51 40.73
N SER A 15 43.53 -6.89 40.49
CA SER A 15 44.07 -7.04 39.13
C SER A 15 43.37 -8.15 38.35
N ALA A 16 43.04 -9.28 38.97
CA ALA A 16 42.34 -10.38 38.31
C ALA A 16 40.92 -10.00 37.85
N LEU A 17 40.17 -9.25 38.66
CA LEU A 17 38.84 -8.77 38.29
C LEU A 17 38.88 -7.69 37.20
N GLY A 18 39.90 -6.82 37.22
CA GLY A 18 40.11 -5.81 36.19
C GLY A 18 40.40 -6.40 34.81
N ILE A 19 41.11 -7.52 34.73
CA ILE A 19 41.43 -8.20 33.45
C ILE A 19 40.16 -8.83 32.83
N ILE A 20 39.27 -9.39 33.64
CA ILE A 20 38.00 -9.98 33.16
C ILE A 20 37.07 -8.91 32.57
N GLY A 21 37.14 -7.68 33.07
CA GLY A 21 36.36 -6.55 32.54
C GLY A 21 36.86 -5.96 31.22
N ILE A 22 38.05 -6.36 30.73
CA ILE A 22 38.69 -5.77 29.53
C ILE A 22 38.61 -6.69 28.30
N THR A 23 38.12 -7.93 28.42
CA THR A 23 37.90 -8.77 27.23
C THR A 23 36.67 -8.27 26.46
N ASN A 24 36.93 -7.70 25.29
CA ASN A 24 35.94 -7.16 24.36
C ASN A 24 34.79 -8.15 24.10
N ILE A 25 33.56 -7.75 24.39
CA ILE A 25 32.36 -8.40 23.86
C ILE A 25 32.31 -8.08 22.36
N SER A 26 32.71 -9.02 21.50
CA SER A 26 32.46 -8.92 20.07
C SER A 26 31.01 -9.34 19.81
N ALA A 27 30.10 -8.37 19.82
CA ALA A 27 28.78 -8.59 19.24
C ALA A 27 28.95 -8.66 17.70
N THR A 28 28.71 -9.83 17.11
CA THR A 28 28.55 -9.94 15.66
C THR A 28 27.30 -9.18 15.29
N ALA A 29 27.46 -8.01 14.66
CA ALA A 29 26.36 -7.31 14.04
C ALA A 29 25.86 -8.19 12.89
N ASP A 30 24.62 -8.66 13.01
CA ASP A 30 23.93 -9.38 11.96
C ASP A 30 23.73 -8.39 10.79
N ASN A 31 24.42 -8.63 9.67
CA ASN A 31 24.37 -7.75 8.50
C ASN A 31 23.06 -8.04 7.77
N LYS A 32 21.93 -7.59 8.33
CA LYS A 32 20.67 -7.53 7.58
C LYS A 32 20.93 -6.67 6.34
N LYS A 33 20.85 -7.30 5.17
CA LYS A 33 20.91 -6.60 3.89
C LYS A 33 19.85 -5.51 3.92
N VAL A 34 20.29 -4.26 3.92
CA VAL A 34 19.42 -3.10 3.75
C VAL A 34 18.94 -3.16 2.30
N PHE A 35 17.69 -3.60 2.12
CA PHE A 35 17.01 -3.51 0.83
C PHE A 35 16.70 -2.03 0.62
N ASN A 36 17.55 -1.33 -0.13
CA ASN A 36 17.28 0.03 -0.57
C ASN A 36 16.37 -0.03 -1.81
N ALA A 37 15.08 -0.28 -1.60
CA ALA A 37 14.08 0.04 -2.61
C ALA A 37 14.14 1.56 -2.81
N GLY A 38 14.60 2.01 -3.97
CA GLY A 38 14.51 3.42 -4.33
C GLY A 38 13.05 3.79 -4.46
N ILE A 39 12.43 4.21 -3.35
CA ILE A 39 11.11 4.84 -3.38
C ILE A 39 11.32 6.19 -4.04
N VAL A 40 11.07 6.24 -5.35
CA VAL A 40 10.96 7.50 -6.08
C VAL A 40 9.61 8.05 -5.71
N ALA A 41 9.58 9.13 -4.92
CA ALA A 41 8.36 9.87 -4.67
C ALA A 41 7.90 10.48 -6.01
N GLU A 42 6.85 9.93 -6.60
CA GLU A 42 6.21 10.50 -7.77
C GLU A 42 5.57 11.82 -7.35
N THR A 43 6.01 12.92 -7.95
CA THR A 43 5.38 14.22 -7.74
C THR A 43 4.30 14.36 -8.80
N GLU A 44 3.02 14.21 -8.40
CA GLU A 44 1.91 14.54 -9.27
C GLU A 44 1.87 16.05 -9.53
N GLU A 45 1.55 16.44 -10.77
CA GLU A 45 1.30 17.83 -11.07
C GLU A 45 0.05 18.32 -10.32
N VAL A 46 0.09 19.55 -9.80
CA VAL A 46 -1.07 20.15 -9.13
C VAL A 46 -2.18 20.30 -10.16
N LEU A 47 -3.30 19.58 -9.95
CA LEU A 47 -4.48 19.70 -10.78
C LEU A 47 -5.06 21.12 -10.65
N ASN A 48 -5.04 21.86 -11.75
CA ASN A 48 -5.62 23.19 -11.81
C ASN A 48 -7.13 23.07 -12.05
N ILE A 49 -7.92 23.80 -11.26
CA ILE A 49 -9.36 23.92 -11.49
C ILE A 49 -9.58 24.84 -12.68
N GLU A 50 -10.22 24.31 -13.72
CA GLU A 50 -10.55 25.08 -14.91
C GLU A 50 -11.82 25.90 -14.70
N SER A 51 -11.94 27.01 -15.44
CA SER A 51 -13.07 27.95 -15.37
C SER A 51 -14.43 27.25 -15.51
N TRP A 52 -14.54 26.27 -16.42
CA TRP A 52 -15.77 25.51 -16.63
C TRP A 52 -16.21 24.71 -15.40
N MET A 53 -15.29 24.33 -14.50
CA MET A 53 -15.61 23.55 -13.30
C MET A 53 -16.26 24.41 -12.21
N THR A 54 -16.13 25.74 -12.26
CA THR A 54 -16.54 26.63 -11.16
C THR A 54 -17.43 27.78 -11.59
N GLU A 55 -17.31 28.25 -12.82
CA GLU A 55 -18.10 29.37 -13.30
C GLU A 55 -19.53 28.92 -13.61
N GLY A 56 -20.49 29.57 -12.94
CA GLY A 56 -21.91 29.28 -13.09
C GLY A 56 -22.40 29.35 -14.54
N ILE A 57 -21.79 30.18 -15.40
CA ILE A 57 -22.18 30.33 -16.81
C ILE A 57 -22.20 29.01 -17.61
N TYR A 58 -21.37 28.03 -17.22
CA TYR A 58 -21.32 26.70 -17.85
C TYR A 58 -22.41 25.74 -17.34
N TRP A 59 -23.03 26.07 -16.19
CA TRP A 59 -24.00 25.23 -15.48
C TRP A 59 -25.40 25.87 -15.39
N THR A 60 -25.52 27.18 -15.57
CA THR A 60 -26.79 27.91 -15.54
C THR A 60 -27.55 27.77 -16.86
N SER A 61 -28.86 27.58 -16.76
CA SER A 61 -29.76 27.39 -17.90
C SER A 61 -29.92 28.63 -18.78
N GLU A 62 -29.59 29.82 -18.30
CA GLU A 62 -29.84 31.09 -19.02
C GLU A 62 -29.12 31.18 -20.37
N THR A 63 -27.97 30.51 -20.52
CA THR A 63 -27.22 30.38 -21.79
C THR A 63 -27.57 29.10 -22.59
N LYS A 64 -28.21 28.10 -21.98
CA LYS A 64 -28.54 26.80 -22.62
C LYS A 64 -29.98 26.70 -23.15
N VAL A 65 -30.89 27.59 -22.74
CA VAL A 65 -32.33 27.49 -23.08
C VAL A 65 -32.65 27.83 -24.54
N SER A 66 -31.75 28.46 -25.30
CA SER A 66 -32.05 28.86 -26.69
C SER A 66 -31.87 27.77 -27.75
N THR A 67 -31.32 26.61 -27.38
CA THR A 67 -31.10 25.48 -28.30
C THR A 67 -31.09 24.16 -27.55
N PHE A 68 -32.14 23.89 -26.77
CA PHE A 68 -32.48 22.50 -26.48
C PHE A 68 -32.98 21.90 -27.80
N GLU A 69 -32.06 21.44 -28.66
CA GLU A 69 -32.44 20.45 -29.65
C GLU A 69 -33.07 19.32 -28.83
N ALA A 70 -34.35 19.08 -29.02
CA ALA A 70 -35.02 17.98 -28.36
C ALA A 70 -34.26 16.71 -28.78
N GLU A 71 -33.43 16.18 -27.89
CA GLU A 71 -32.77 14.91 -28.12
C GLU A 71 -33.87 13.91 -28.43
N LYS A 72 -33.66 13.14 -29.51
CA LYS A 72 -34.61 12.08 -29.86
C LYS A 72 -34.71 11.17 -28.64
N ALA A 73 -35.94 10.93 -28.18
CA ALA A 73 -36.17 10.00 -27.07
C ALA A 73 -35.45 8.68 -27.37
N LEU A 74 -34.64 8.21 -26.42
CA LEU A 74 -33.97 6.92 -26.55
C LEU A 74 -35.05 5.84 -26.62
N GLU A 75 -35.04 5.06 -27.70
CA GLU A 75 -35.97 3.96 -27.88
C GLU A 75 -35.49 2.76 -27.07
N VAL A 76 -36.41 2.07 -26.40
CA VAL A 76 -36.11 0.78 -25.76
C VAL A 76 -36.04 -0.27 -26.87
N GLU A 77 -34.86 -0.82 -27.09
CA GLU A 77 -34.64 -1.84 -28.12
C GLU A 77 -35.16 -3.20 -27.63
N ALA A 78 -35.56 -4.07 -28.57
CA ALA A 78 -36.21 -5.34 -28.24
C ALA A 78 -35.42 -6.21 -27.26
N TRP A 79 -34.08 -6.24 -27.36
CA TRP A 79 -33.22 -7.02 -26.47
C TRP A 79 -33.29 -6.56 -25.00
N MET A 80 -33.70 -5.32 -24.73
CA MET A 80 -33.84 -4.79 -23.36
C MET A 80 -35.11 -5.28 -22.68
N THR A 81 -36.09 -5.78 -23.43
CA THR A 81 -37.43 -6.13 -22.92
C THR A 81 -37.87 -7.55 -23.22
N ASP A 82 -37.30 -8.16 -24.26
CA ASP A 82 -37.63 -9.53 -24.64
C ASP A 82 -36.82 -10.51 -23.79
N GLU A 83 -37.52 -11.15 -22.87
CA GLU A 83 -36.97 -12.13 -21.92
C GLU A 83 -36.20 -13.25 -22.64
N SER A 84 -36.54 -13.59 -23.89
CA SER A 84 -35.83 -14.63 -24.65
C SER A 84 -34.35 -14.31 -24.93
N PHE A 85 -33.96 -13.03 -24.88
CA PHE A 85 -32.55 -12.62 -24.96
C PHE A 85 -31.77 -12.92 -23.67
N TRP A 86 -32.46 -13.14 -22.55
CA TRP A 86 -31.89 -13.35 -21.23
C TRP A 86 -32.12 -14.78 -20.71
N THR A 87 -33.19 -15.43 -21.17
CA THR A 87 -33.52 -16.82 -20.84
C THR A 87 -33.07 -17.76 -21.96
N SER A 88 -31.77 -18.03 -22.03
CA SER A 88 -31.34 -19.21 -22.78
C SER A 88 -31.68 -20.47 -21.97
N GLU A 89 -32.67 -21.24 -22.42
CA GLU A 89 -32.94 -22.59 -21.88
C GLU A 89 -31.83 -23.60 -22.24
N THR A 90 -30.72 -23.15 -22.82
CA THR A 90 -29.61 -24.00 -23.29
C THR A 90 -28.28 -23.27 -23.09
N SER A 91 -27.82 -23.18 -21.84
CA SER A 91 -26.40 -23.37 -21.44
C SER A 91 -26.09 -22.96 -19.99
N VAL A 92 -26.97 -23.24 -19.02
CA VAL A 92 -26.55 -23.31 -17.59
C VAL A 92 -25.65 -24.54 -17.33
N ASN A 93 -25.29 -25.31 -18.37
CA ASN A 93 -24.36 -26.44 -18.28
C ASN A 93 -22.94 -26.12 -18.73
N THR A 94 -22.67 -24.92 -19.24
CA THR A 94 -21.30 -24.37 -19.16
C THR A 94 -21.32 -23.45 -17.97
N VAL A 95 -21.14 -24.04 -16.79
CA VAL A 95 -20.54 -23.29 -15.68
C VAL A 95 -19.23 -22.80 -16.26
N GLU A 96 -19.18 -21.55 -16.71
CA GLU A 96 -17.93 -20.81 -16.81
C GLU A 96 -17.38 -20.86 -15.38
N ALA A 97 -16.58 -21.87 -15.11
CA ALA A 97 -15.90 -22.03 -13.85
C ALA A 97 -14.80 -20.98 -13.88
N GLU A 98 -15.18 -19.75 -13.55
CA GLU A 98 -14.20 -18.72 -13.22
C GLU A 98 -13.33 -19.28 -12.10
N GLU A 99 -12.02 -19.16 -12.25
CA GLU A 99 -11.12 -19.53 -11.18
C GLU A 99 -11.49 -18.72 -9.93
N ALA A 100 -11.43 -19.37 -8.76
CA ALA A 100 -11.71 -18.68 -7.52
C ALA A 100 -10.73 -17.50 -7.39
N LEU A 101 -11.27 -16.29 -7.18
CA LEU A 101 -10.43 -15.13 -6.91
C LEU A 101 -9.60 -15.39 -5.66
N GLU A 102 -8.28 -15.42 -5.83
CA GLU A 102 -7.33 -15.56 -4.73
C GLU A 102 -6.91 -14.17 -4.25
N VAL A 103 -6.81 -14.01 -2.92
CA VAL A 103 -6.21 -12.80 -2.34
C VAL A 103 -4.70 -12.92 -2.49
N GLU A 104 -4.14 -12.11 -3.38
CA GLU A 104 -2.70 -12.11 -3.62
C GLU A 104 -1.95 -11.42 -2.47
N SER A 105 -0.71 -11.84 -2.20
CA SER A 105 0.06 -11.31 -1.05
C SER A 105 0.22 -9.79 -1.07
N TRP A 106 0.28 -9.19 -2.26
CA TRP A 106 0.35 -7.74 -2.40
C TRP A 106 -0.90 -7.02 -1.92
N MET A 107 -2.07 -7.68 -1.93
CA MET A 107 -3.34 -7.08 -1.49
C MET A 107 -3.42 -6.94 0.05
N THR A 108 -2.62 -7.70 0.79
CA THR A 108 -2.72 -7.79 2.26
C THR A 108 -1.42 -7.49 3.02
N ASP A 109 -0.28 -7.47 2.35
CA ASP A 109 0.99 -7.18 3.01
C ASP A 109 1.09 -5.68 3.33
N GLU A 110 0.82 -5.32 4.59
CA GLU A 110 0.94 -3.95 5.11
C GLU A 110 2.31 -3.31 4.82
N SER A 111 3.38 -4.10 4.64
CA SER A 111 4.70 -3.54 4.31
C SER A 111 4.84 -3.04 2.86
N LEU A 112 3.90 -3.39 1.99
CA LEU A 112 3.85 -2.91 0.60
C LEU A 112 3.02 -1.62 0.43
N TRP A 113 2.28 -1.21 1.47
CA TRP A 113 1.38 -0.04 1.43
C TRP A 113 1.73 1.05 2.45
N ASN A 114 2.69 0.81 3.33
CA ASN A 114 3.23 1.75 4.32
C ASN A 114 4.60 2.28 3.89
#